data_AF-A0A6P4EMI8-F1
#
_entry.id   AF-A0A6P4EMI8-F1
#
_cell.length_a   1.000
_cell.length_b   1.000
_cell.length_c   1.000
_cell.angle_alpha   90.00
_cell.angle_beta   90.00
_cell.angle_gamma   90.00
#
_symmetry.space_group_name_H-M   'P 1'
#
loop_
_entity.id
_entity.type
_entity.pdbx_description
1 polymer ?
#
loop_
_entity_poly.entity_id
_entity_poly.type
_entity_poly.pdbx_seq_one_letter_code
_entity_poly.pdbx_strand_id
1 'polypeptide(L)'
;MAANELDKTKKEDEQDVLLPKPKVLKGLQAISLEQQRQMIDRTFEEIKQPVYRHPTNPRSDARPVSILPIFPDSNFQSFNFIQIQFDVAPNDNSQNLIKDCGNYLVNFNPIQQSDQTGEQIYLSDQRYSEEKTAENAELEECFILKERDGCLYYVGVEKHMKLRRELPRPQAMANKCLLQVKRVPMETK
;
A
#
# COMPACT_ATOMS: atom_id res chain seq x y z
N MET A 1 76.75 -30.28 4.86
CA MET A 1 75.32 -30.63 4.79
C MET A 1 74.67 -29.59 3.92
N ALA A 2 74.30 -29.97 2.70
CA ALA A 2 73.89 -29.08 1.63
C ALA A 2 72.39 -29.28 1.33
N ALA A 3 71.73 -28.16 1.02
CA ALA A 3 70.74 -27.92 -0.03
C ALA A 3 69.41 -28.72 -0.10
N ASN A 4 68.33 -27.92 -0.05
CA ASN A 4 67.23 -27.76 -1.03
C ASN A 4 66.13 -28.82 -1.27
N GLU A 5 64.89 -28.27 -1.27
CA GLU A 5 63.78 -28.44 -2.26
C GLU A 5 63.13 -29.84 -2.35
N LEU A 6 61.80 -30.05 -2.40
CA LEU A 6 60.59 -29.37 -2.90
C LEU A 6 59.42 -29.92 -2.03
N ASP A 7 58.24 -29.30 -1.87
CA ASP A 7 57.13 -29.44 -2.83
C ASP A 7 55.95 -28.53 -2.45
N LYS A 8 55.13 -28.26 -3.47
CA LYS A 8 54.26 -27.12 -3.71
C LYS A 8 52.81 -27.32 -3.23
N THR A 9 52.04 -26.22 -3.43
CA THR A 9 50.57 -26.07 -3.48
C THR A 9 49.93 -25.73 -2.12
N LYS A 10 49.11 -24.69 -1.96
CA LYS A 10 48.22 -23.96 -2.87
C LYS A 10 48.25 -22.45 -2.55
N LYS A 11 48.31 -21.61 -3.58
CA LYS A 11 47.83 -20.23 -3.51
C LYS A 11 46.31 -20.29 -3.64
N GLU A 12 45.60 -19.86 -2.61
CA GLU A 12 44.19 -19.51 -2.74
C GLU A 12 44.15 -18.07 -3.24
N ASP A 13 43.68 -17.91 -4.46
CA ASP A 13 43.33 -16.63 -5.05
C ASP A 13 42.11 -16.08 -4.29
N GLU A 14 42.36 -15.24 -3.28
CA GLU A 14 41.35 -14.27 -2.84
C GLU A 14 41.17 -13.24 -3.95
N GLN A 15 40.32 -13.58 -4.92
CA GLN A 15 39.66 -12.57 -5.74
C GLN A 15 38.70 -11.81 -4.85
N ASP A 16 39.22 -10.75 -4.25
CA ASP A 16 38.45 -9.69 -3.63
C ASP A 16 37.56 -9.08 -4.74
N VAL A 17 36.33 -9.58 -4.84
CA VAL A 17 35.32 -9.05 -5.75
C VAL A 17 34.99 -7.66 -5.23
N LEU A 18 35.74 -6.67 -5.74
CA LEU A 18 35.45 -5.26 -5.65
C LEU A 18 34.07 -5.02 -6.26
N LEU A 19 33.04 -5.14 -5.43
CA LEU A 19 31.75 -4.53 -5.69
C LEU A 19 32.02 -3.08 -6.10
N PRO A 20 31.54 -2.62 -7.27
CA PRO A 20 31.76 -1.25 -7.68
C PRO A 20 31.15 -0.35 -6.59
N LYS A 21 32.02 0.35 -5.87
CA LYS A 21 31.62 1.35 -4.88
C LYS A 21 30.60 2.27 -5.55
N PRO A 22 29.43 2.53 -4.93
CA PRO A 22 28.45 3.42 -5.52
C PRO A 22 29.15 4.73 -5.87
N LYS A 23 29.15 5.09 -7.16
CA LYS A 23 29.65 6.38 -7.61
C LYS A 23 28.78 7.43 -6.90
N VAL A 24 29.27 7.97 -5.80
CA VAL A 24 28.66 9.11 -5.13
C VAL A 24 28.68 10.23 -6.16
N LEU A 25 27.52 10.54 -6.72
CA LEU A 25 27.30 11.67 -7.62
C LEU A 25 27.65 12.94 -6.84
N LYS A 26 28.91 13.37 -6.95
CA LYS A 26 29.37 14.65 -6.41
C LYS A 26 28.65 15.75 -7.19
N GLY A 27 27.75 16.48 -6.51
CA GLY A 27 27.17 17.71 -7.06
C GLY A 27 25.65 17.83 -7.04
N LEU A 28 24.91 16.91 -6.40
CA LEU A 28 23.48 17.13 -6.17
C LEU A 28 23.32 18.25 -5.13
N GLN A 29 22.98 19.45 -5.59
CA GLN A 29 22.59 20.55 -4.72
C GLN A 29 21.16 20.31 -4.22
N ALA A 30 20.92 20.59 -2.94
CA ALA A 30 19.57 20.58 -2.39
C ALA A 30 18.73 21.65 -3.10
N ILE A 31 17.55 21.26 -3.56
CA ILE A 31 16.60 22.17 -4.19
C ILE A 31 16.08 23.15 -3.14
N SER A 32 16.11 24.45 -3.43
CA SER A 32 15.65 25.47 -2.48
C SER A 32 14.12 25.40 -2.30
N LEU A 33 13.62 25.88 -1.15
CA LEU A 33 12.16 25.95 -0.90
C LEU A 33 11.41 26.74 -1.99
N GLU A 34 12.02 27.83 -2.48
CA GLU A 34 11.43 28.64 -3.55
C GLU A 34 11.34 27.86 -4.86
N GLN A 35 12.38 27.09 -5.21
CA GLN A 35 12.36 26.22 -6.38
C GLN A 35 11.33 25.10 -6.22
N GLN A 36 11.19 24.51 -5.03
CA GLN A 36 10.17 23.51 -4.73
C GLN A 36 8.77 24.06 -4.94
N ARG A 37 8.48 25.25 -4.41
CA ARG A 37 7.20 25.93 -4.60
C ARG A 37 6.91 26.19 -6.08
N GLN A 38 7.88 26.71 -6.83
CA GLN A 38 7.72 26.95 -8.26
C GLN A 38 7.46 25.67 -9.05
N MET A 39 8.12 24.56 -8.68
CA MET A 39 7.84 23.26 -9.30
C MET A 39 6.43 22.78 -8.99
N ILE A 40 5.96 22.93 -7.74
CA ILE A 40 4.59 22.57 -7.34
C ILE A 40 3.58 23.43 -8.11
N ASP A 41 3.73 24.75 -8.10
CA ASP A 41 2.80 25.66 -8.78
C ASP A 41 2.76 25.38 -10.30
N ARG A 42 3.91 25.02 -10.88
CA ARG A 42 4.01 24.65 -12.30
C ARG A 42 3.21 23.39 -12.64
N THR A 43 3.13 22.38 -11.78
CA THR A 43 2.33 21.18 -12.08
C THR A 43 0.83 21.50 -12.18
N PHE A 44 0.33 22.42 -11.34
CA PHE A 44 -1.06 22.89 -11.39
C PHE A 44 -1.38 23.73 -12.63
N GLU A 45 -0.39 24.40 -13.23
CA GLU A 45 -0.57 25.10 -14.50
C GLU A 45 -0.47 24.15 -15.71
N GLU A 46 0.47 23.21 -15.68
CA GLU A 46 0.67 22.24 -16.77
C GLU A 46 -0.54 21.31 -16.96
N ILE A 47 -1.22 20.91 -15.89
CA ILE A 47 -2.40 20.04 -15.99
C ILE A 47 -3.60 20.70 -16.68
N LYS A 48 -3.64 22.03 -16.73
CA LYS A 48 -4.69 22.77 -17.47
C LYS A 48 -4.48 22.70 -18.97
N GLN A 49 -3.28 22.31 -19.43
CA GLN A 49 -3.01 22.16 -20.84
C GLN A 49 -3.74 20.94 -21.39
N PRO A 50 -4.42 21.06 -22.53
CA PRO A 50 -5.14 19.96 -23.13
C PRO A 50 -4.19 18.84 -23.56
N VAL A 51 -4.46 17.62 -23.11
CA VAL A 51 -3.72 16.42 -23.51
C VAL A 51 -4.27 15.93 -24.85
N TYR A 52 -3.46 15.96 -25.91
CA TYR A 52 -3.91 15.53 -27.24
C TYR A 52 -3.30 14.23 -27.74
N ARG A 53 -2.17 13.81 -27.17
CA ARG A 53 -1.37 12.68 -27.65
C ARG A 53 -0.78 11.89 -26.50
N HIS A 54 -0.50 10.62 -26.75
CA HIS A 54 0.16 9.76 -25.78
C HIS A 54 1.61 10.23 -25.53
N PRO A 55 2.05 10.41 -24.28
CA PRO A 55 3.35 11.00 -23.96
C PRO A 55 4.53 10.16 -24.47
N THR A 56 4.45 8.83 -24.37
CA THR A 56 5.53 7.93 -24.80
C THR A 56 5.42 7.48 -26.26
N ASN A 57 4.27 7.67 -26.91
CA ASN A 57 4.08 7.29 -28.32
C ASN A 57 3.30 8.39 -29.07
N PRO A 58 3.97 9.49 -29.45
CA PRO A 58 3.32 10.65 -30.07
C PRO A 58 2.74 10.39 -31.47
N ARG A 59 3.03 9.23 -32.07
CA ARG A 59 2.52 8.81 -33.38
C ARG A 59 1.27 7.94 -33.28
N SER A 60 0.83 7.57 -32.09
CA SER A 60 -0.41 6.82 -31.94
C SER A 60 -1.63 7.71 -32.16
N ASP A 61 -2.71 7.12 -32.66
CA ASP A 61 -4.02 7.77 -32.79
C ASP A 61 -4.83 7.74 -31.47
N ALA A 62 -4.20 7.35 -30.36
CA ALA A 62 -4.87 7.30 -29.06
C ALA A 62 -5.20 8.72 -28.58
N ARG A 63 -6.47 8.93 -28.24
CA ARG A 63 -6.99 10.20 -27.73
C ARG A 63 -7.59 9.98 -26.34
N PRO A 64 -7.47 10.95 -25.43
CA PRO A 64 -8.13 10.85 -24.14
C PRO A 64 -9.65 10.83 -24.32
N VAL A 65 -10.31 9.90 -23.63
CA VAL A 65 -11.77 9.75 -23.64
C VAL A 65 -12.40 10.66 -22.59
N SER A 66 -11.82 10.69 -21.39
CA SER A 66 -12.25 11.53 -20.29
C SER A 66 -11.04 11.95 -19.45
N ILE A 67 -11.18 13.07 -18.74
CA ILE A 67 -10.20 13.54 -17.76
C ILE A 67 -10.95 13.61 -16.42
N LEU A 68 -10.54 12.77 -15.49
CA LEU A 68 -11.12 12.72 -14.14
C LEU A 68 -10.18 13.45 -13.18
N PRO A 69 -10.56 14.64 -12.65
CA PRO A 69 -9.74 15.34 -11.68
C PRO A 69 -9.67 14.54 -10.37
N ILE A 70 -8.53 14.62 -9.70
CA ILE A 70 -8.28 13.91 -8.43
C ILE A 70 -8.27 14.94 -7.30
N PHE A 71 -9.11 14.72 -6.29
CA PHE A 71 -9.25 15.59 -5.12
C PHE A 71 -9.08 14.83 -3.82
N PRO A 72 -8.57 15.47 -2.76
CA PRO A 72 -8.61 14.88 -1.43
C PRO A 72 -10.06 14.78 -0.94
N ASP A 73 -10.38 13.68 -0.29
CA ASP A 73 -11.69 13.50 0.32
C ASP A 73 -11.75 14.11 1.72
N SER A 74 -12.15 15.39 1.81
CA SER A 74 -12.16 16.14 3.08
C SER A 74 -12.98 15.48 4.20
N ASN A 75 -14.02 14.72 3.83
CA ASN A 75 -14.85 14.01 4.81
C ASN A 75 -14.13 12.82 5.44
N PHE A 76 -13.10 12.30 4.78
CA PHE A 76 -12.40 11.08 5.18
C PHE A 76 -10.94 11.30 5.58
N GLN A 77 -10.41 12.52 5.45
CA GLN A 77 -9.04 12.88 5.84
C GLN A 77 -8.74 12.75 7.33
N SER A 78 -9.76 12.86 8.20
CA SER A 78 -9.59 12.76 9.65
C SER A 78 -9.61 11.32 10.17
N PHE A 79 -9.79 10.34 9.29
CA PHE A 79 -9.89 8.94 9.66
C PHE A 79 -8.66 8.16 9.21
N ASN A 80 -8.24 7.23 10.07
CA ASN A 80 -7.11 6.38 9.83
C ASN A 80 -7.63 5.04 9.31
N PHE A 81 -7.48 4.83 8.00
CA PHE A 81 -7.97 3.63 7.36
C PHE A 81 -6.88 2.58 7.21
N ILE A 82 -7.29 1.33 7.41
CA ILE A 82 -6.55 0.13 7.03
C ILE A 82 -7.34 -0.55 5.92
N GLN A 83 -6.67 -0.87 4.82
CA GLN A 83 -7.26 -1.67 3.76
C GLN A 83 -6.97 -3.14 4.01
N ILE A 84 -8.02 -3.94 4.16
CA ILE A 84 -7.92 -5.38 4.39
C ILE A 84 -8.41 -6.10 3.13
N GLN A 85 -7.56 -6.94 2.57
CA GLN A 85 -7.89 -7.78 1.42
C GLN A 85 -7.89 -9.24 1.83
N PHE A 86 -9.01 -9.93 1.66
CA PHE A 86 -9.09 -11.37 1.83
C PHE A 86 -8.78 -12.09 0.50
N ASP A 87 -8.15 -13.25 0.58
CA ASP A 87 -7.83 -14.13 -0.56
C ASP A 87 -9.05 -14.87 -1.14
N VAL A 88 -10.18 -14.85 -0.43
CA VAL A 88 -11.42 -15.51 -0.85
C VAL A 88 -12.29 -14.57 -1.68
N ALA A 89 -12.86 -15.08 -2.77
CA ALA A 89 -13.82 -14.35 -3.59
C ALA A 89 -15.13 -14.06 -2.81
N PRO A 90 -15.80 -12.92 -3.05
CA PRO A 90 -17.06 -12.59 -2.40
C PRO A 90 -18.10 -13.71 -2.54
N ASN A 91 -18.71 -14.13 -1.43
CA ASN A 91 -19.85 -15.05 -1.42
C ASN A 91 -21.04 -14.37 -0.73
N ASP A 92 -22.23 -14.51 -1.29
CA ASP A 92 -23.41 -13.75 -0.89
C ASP A 92 -24.13 -14.27 0.36
N ASN A 93 -23.63 -15.36 0.97
CA ASN A 93 -24.40 -16.12 1.95
C ASN A 93 -24.20 -15.74 3.44
N SER A 94 -23.53 -14.65 3.78
CA SER A 94 -23.33 -14.23 5.19
C SER A 94 -23.88 -12.83 5.49
N GLN A 95 -24.50 -12.67 6.66
CA GLN A 95 -25.00 -11.38 7.19
C GLN A 95 -23.95 -10.63 8.04
N ASN A 96 -22.68 -11.04 7.98
CA ASN A 96 -21.61 -10.43 8.76
C ASN A 96 -21.20 -9.06 8.19
N LEU A 97 -20.79 -8.13 9.07
CA LEU A 97 -20.39 -6.76 8.70
C LEU A 97 -19.12 -6.74 7.82
N ILE A 98 -18.16 -7.57 8.16
CA ILE A 98 -17.06 -7.96 7.28
C ILE A 98 -17.38 -9.38 6.83
N LYS A 99 -17.23 -9.69 5.55
CA LYS A 99 -17.21 -11.07 5.10
C LYS A 99 -15.75 -11.48 4.94
N ASP A 100 -15.46 -12.75 5.17
CA ASP A 100 -14.17 -13.43 5.01
C ASP A 100 -13.62 -13.43 3.56
N CYS A 101 -13.98 -12.43 2.75
CA CYS A 101 -13.80 -12.34 1.31
C CYS A 101 -13.85 -10.88 0.81
N GLY A 102 -13.08 -10.56 -0.24
CA GLY A 102 -13.08 -9.23 -0.86
C GLY A 102 -12.18 -8.19 -0.16
N ASN A 103 -12.40 -6.91 -0.48
CA ASN A 103 -11.63 -5.78 0.05
C ASN A 103 -12.48 -4.93 0.99
N TYR A 104 -11.95 -4.60 2.15
CA TYR A 104 -12.59 -3.73 3.15
C TYR A 104 -11.70 -2.56 3.47
N LEU A 105 -12.34 -1.43 3.72
CA LEU A 105 -11.71 -0.25 4.30
C LEU A 105 -12.19 -0.14 5.73
N VAL A 106 -11.30 -0.34 6.69
CA VAL A 106 -11.62 -0.38 8.11
C VAL A 106 -10.96 0.80 8.80
N ASN A 107 -11.74 1.57 9.54
CA ASN A 107 -11.23 2.63 10.40
C ASN A 107 -11.29 2.16 11.85
N PHE A 108 -10.13 1.93 12.44
CA PHE A 108 -10.01 1.68 13.87
C PHE A 108 -9.88 3.03 14.55
N ASN A 109 -11.00 3.64 14.93
CA ASN A 109 -10.97 4.85 15.75
C ASN A 109 -11.06 4.45 17.23
N PRO A 110 -9.93 4.29 17.95
CA PRO A 110 -9.94 3.84 19.35
C PRO A 110 -10.56 4.86 20.31
N ILE A 111 -10.80 6.10 19.85
CA ILE A 111 -11.16 7.23 20.71
C ILE A 111 -12.68 7.34 20.94
N GLN A 112 -13.51 6.67 20.13
CA GLN A 112 -14.95 6.65 20.35
C GLN A 112 -15.38 5.44 21.20
N GLN A 113 -15.32 5.59 22.53
CA GLN A 113 -16.22 4.84 23.40
C GLN A 113 -17.65 5.24 23.05
N SER A 114 -18.35 4.42 22.27
CA SER A 114 -19.80 4.57 22.16
C SER A 114 -20.46 3.86 23.32
N ASP A 115 -21.00 4.65 24.21
CA ASP A 115 -22.18 4.25 24.93
C ASP A 115 -23.35 4.15 23.93
N GLN A 116 -24.05 3.02 23.96
CA GLN A 116 -25.35 2.73 23.36
C GLN A 116 -25.41 1.94 22.03
N THR A 117 -26.05 0.77 22.20
CA THR A 117 -26.89 -0.02 21.28
C THR A 117 -26.22 -0.86 20.19
N GLY A 118 -26.08 -2.16 20.50
CA GLY A 118 -25.85 -3.24 19.53
C GLY A 118 -24.40 -3.38 19.09
N GLU A 119 -23.54 -3.87 19.99
CA GLU A 119 -22.18 -4.28 19.63
C GLU A 119 -22.23 -5.39 18.57
N GLN A 120 -21.94 -5.03 17.32
CA GLN A 120 -21.71 -6.02 16.27
C GLN A 120 -20.24 -6.41 16.29
N ILE A 121 -19.94 -7.50 16.99
CA ILE A 121 -18.59 -8.08 17.03
C ILE A 121 -18.39 -8.87 15.74
N TYR A 122 -17.30 -8.60 15.01
CA TYR A 122 -16.91 -9.46 13.91
C TYR A 122 -16.23 -10.71 14.46
N LEU A 123 -16.88 -11.86 14.27
CA LEU A 123 -16.33 -13.18 14.55
C LEU A 123 -16.19 -13.91 13.23
N SER A 124 -14.95 -14.15 12.81
CA SER A 124 -14.64 -15.09 11.74
C SER A 124 -14.46 -16.49 12.34
N ASP A 125 -15.08 -17.49 11.71
CA ASP A 125 -14.81 -18.90 12.00
C ASP A 125 -13.52 -19.39 11.31
N GLN A 126 -12.93 -18.54 10.46
CA GLN A 126 -11.73 -18.81 9.70
C GLN A 126 -10.53 -18.11 10.33
N ARG A 127 -9.37 -18.75 10.25
CA ARG A 127 -8.10 -18.15 10.65
C ARG A 127 -7.42 -17.56 9.45
N TYR A 128 -6.86 -16.37 9.63
CA TYR A 128 -6.10 -15.67 8.62
C TYR A 128 -4.71 -15.36 9.13
N SER A 129 -3.72 -15.54 8.28
CA SER A 129 -2.39 -14.96 8.47
C SER A 129 -2.21 -13.81 7.49
N GLU A 130 -1.50 -12.79 7.93
CA GLU A 130 -1.04 -11.73 7.04
C GLU A 130 0.00 -12.32 6.06
N GLU A 131 -0.28 -12.19 4.77
CA GLU A 131 0.66 -12.54 3.72
C GLU A 131 1.80 -11.52 3.76
N LYS A 132 3.04 -12.00 3.97
CA LYS A 132 4.21 -11.13 3.95
C LYS A 132 4.43 -10.60 2.54
N THR A 133 4.00 -9.37 2.31
CA THR A 133 4.38 -8.60 1.12
C THR A 133 5.86 -8.23 1.21
N ALA A 134 6.53 -8.02 0.07
CA ALA A 134 7.92 -7.58 0.07
C ALA A 134 8.04 -6.26 0.86
N GLU A 135 9.05 -6.13 1.72
CA GLU A 135 9.23 -5.01 2.66
C GLU A 135 9.22 -3.62 1.99
N ASN A 136 9.48 -3.54 0.69
CA ASN A 136 9.43 -2.30 -0.08
C ASN A 136 8.00 -1.76 -0.33
N ALA A 137 6.96 -2.58 -0.16
CA ALA A 137 5.57 -2.15 -0.35
C ALA A 137 5.01 -1.34 0.86
N GLU A 138 5.66 -1.39 2.02
CA GLU A 138 5.23 -0.67 3.23
C GLU A 138 5.76 0.78 3.29
N LEU A 139 6.70 1.15 2.41
CA LEU A 139 7.33 2.46 2.37
C LEU A 139 6.57 3.49 1.52
N GLU A 140 5.55 3.06 0.77
CA GLU A 140 4.77 3.94 -0.09
C GLU A 140 3.47 4.39 0.58
N GLU A 141 3.17 5.69 0.47
CA GLU A 141 1.87 6.23 0.89
C GLU A 141 0.75 5.51 0.12
N CYS A 142 -0.09 4.78 0.85
CA CYS A 142 -1.20 4.04 0.26
C CYS A 142 -2.43 4.93 0.16
N PHE A 143 -3.08 4.96 -1.01
CA PHE A 143 -4.31 5.69 -1.22
C PHE A 143 -5.38 4.82 -1.88
N ILE A 144 -6.62 5.01 -1.48
CA ILE A 144 -7.80 4.49 -2.18
C ILE A 144 -8.44 5.63 -2.98
N LEU A 145 -8.79 5.34 -4.22
CA LEU A 145 -9.56 6.23 -5.09
C LEU A 145 -11.04 5.82 -5.11
N LYS A 146 -11.93 6.80 -4.96
CA LYS A 146 -13.38 6.65 -5.08
C LYS A 146 -13.91 7.61 -6.14
N GLU A 147 -14.62 7.09 -7.12
CA GLU A 147 -15.28 7.93 -8.11
C GLU A 147 -16.60 8.49 -7.55
N ARG A 148 -16.77 9.81 -7.61
CA ARG A 148 -18.03 10.52 -7.31
C ARG A 148 -18.15 11.72 -8.22
N ASP A 149 -19.33 11.92 -8.80
CA ASP A 149 -19.66 13.10 -9.62
C ASP A 149 -18.64 13.41 -10.73
N GLY A 150 -18.11 12.37 -11.39
CA GLY A 150 -17.12 12.51 -12.47
C GLY A 150 -15.72 12.94 -11.99
N CYS A 151 -15.47 12.87 -10.69
CA CYS A 151 -14.18 13.16 -10.06
C CYS A 151 -13.69 11.94 -9.27
N LEU A 152 -12.39 11.83 -9.09
CA LEU A 152 -11.78 10.84 -8.22
C LEU A 152 -11.42 11.49 -6.89
N TYR A 153 -11.85 10.87 -5.79
CA TYR A 153 -11.51 11.30 -4.44
C TYR A 153 -10.53 10.33 -3.83
N TYR A 154 -9.41 10.82 -3.31
CA TYR A 154 -8.42 9.99 -2.63
C TYR A 154 -8.52 10.10 -1.11
N VAL A 155 -8.31 8.97 -0.45
CA VAL A 155 -8.19 8.85 1.01
C VAL A 155 -6.91 8.11 1.33
N GLY A 156 -6.12 8.63 2.28
CA GLY A 156 -4.93 7.98 2.79
C GLY A 156 -5.27 6.69 3.56
N VAL A 157 -4.42 5.69 3.39
CA VAL A 157 -4.49 4.40 4.06
C VAL A 157 -3.17 4.20 4.79
N GLU A 158 -3.23 3.94 6.09
CA GLU A 158 -2.04 3.73 6.91
C GLU A 158 -1.37 2.39 6.59
N LYS A 159 -2.17 1.37 6.30
CA LYS A 159 -1.67 0.03 6.03
C LYS A 159 -2.58 -0.72 5.06
N HIS A 160 -1.96 -1.39 4.08
CA HIS A 160 -2.61 -2.43 3.28
C HIS A 160 -2.22 -3.80 3.85
N MET A 161 -3.22 -4.60 4.21
CA MET A 161 -3.05 -5.95 4.75
C MET A 161 -3.71 -6.94 3.82
N LYS A 162 -2.95 -7.92 3.35
CA LYS A 162 -3.49 -9.07 2.61
C LYS A 162 -3.57 -10.27 3.54
N LEU A 163 -4.77 -10.78 3.73
CA LEU A 163 -5.10 -11.89 4.60
C LEU A 163 -5.28 -13.16 3.78
N ARG A 164 -4.50 -14.19 4.13
CA ARG A 164 -4.59 -15.52 3.55
C ARG A 164 -5.22 -16.48 4.53
N ARG A 165 -6.19 -17.28 4.06
CA ARG A 165 -6.82 -18.28 4.89
C ARG A 165 -5.84 -19.37 5.32
N GLU A 166 -5.78 -19.64 6.61
CA GLU A 166 -5.04 -20.76 7.17
C GLU A 166 -5.85 -22.06 7.07
N LEU A 167 -5.17 -23.17 6.75
CA LEU A 167 -5.79 -24.49 6.80
C LEU A 167 -5.98 -24.91 8.28
N PRO A 168 -7.13 -25.51 8.65
CA PRO A 168 -7.35 -25.97 10.01
C PRO A 168 -6.29 -27.02 10.38
N ARG A 169 -5.49 -26.74 11.42
CA ARG A 169 -4.61 -27.76 12.02
C ARG A 169 -5.43 -28.63 12.96
N PRO A 170 -5.25 -29.97 13.00
CA PRO A 170 -6.09 -30.89 13.78
C PRO A 170 -6.15 -30.66 15.30
N GLN A 171 -5.38 -29.74 15.89
CA GLN A 171 -5.24 -29.59 17.35
C GLN A 171 -5.43 -28.17 17.90
N ALA A 172 -5.76 -27.16 17.09
CA ALA A 172 -5.82 -25.77 17.57
C ALA A 172 -7.26 -25.24 17.71
N MET A 173 -8.08 -25.90 18.53
CA MET A 173 -9.34 -25.34 19.05
C MET A 173 -9.03 -24.42 20.25
N ALA A 174 -8.38 -23.28 20.02
CA ALA A 174 -8.30 -22.22 21.02
C ALA A 174 -7.82 -20.91 20.38
N ASN A 175 -8.55 -19.83 20.65
CA ASN A 175 -8.37 -18.45 20.22
C ASN A 175 -9.17 -18.10 18.97
N LYS A 176 -10.41 -17.65 19.20
CA LYS A 176 -11.18 -16.80 18.28
C LYS A 176 -10.59 -15.40 18.42
N CYS A 177 -9.97 -14.88 17.37
CA CYS A 177 -9.49 -13.50 17.37
C CYS A 177 -10.70 -12.57 17.30
N LEU A 178 -10.82 -11.67 18.28
CA LEU A 178 -11.89 -10.68 18.34
C LEU A 178 -11.46 -9.45 17.55
N LEU A 179 -12.09 -9.18 16.40
CA LEU A 179 -11.96 -7.89 15.73
C LEU A 179 -13.21 -7.07 16.02
N GLN A 180 -13.05 -5.94 16.70
CA GLN A 180 -14.15 -5.01 16.93
C GLN A 180 -14.30 -4.12 15.70
N VAL A 181 -15.43 -4.23 15.01
CA VAL A 181 -15.74 -3.42 13.82
C VAL A 181 -17.03 -2.69 14.09
N LYS A 182 -16.97 -1.36 14.11
CA LYS A 182 -18.15 -0.53 14.36
C LYS A 182 -18.61 0.13 13.07
N ARG A 183 -19.88 -0.07 12.73
CA ARG A 183 -20.51 0.68 11.63
C ARG A 183 -20.76 2.11 12.11
N VAL A 184 -20.08 3.07 11.52
CA VAL A 184 -20.34 4.49 11.76
C VAL A 184 -21.37 4.96 10.73
N PRO A 185 -22.53 5.50 11.14
CA PRO A 185 -23.50 6.05 10.21
C PRO A 185 -22.87 7.22 9.45
N MET A 186 -23.08 7.24 8.13
CA MET A 186 -22.59 8.30 7.26
C MET A 186 -23.63 9.42 7.24
N GLU A 187 -23.31 10.59 7.79
CA GLU A 187 -24.11 11.78 7.53
C GLU A 187 -23.89 12.21 6.08
N THR A 188 -24.85 11.90 5.21
CA THR A 188 -25.00 12.59 3.93
C THR A 188 -25.50 14.00 4.23
N LYS A 189 -24.61 14.98 4.13
CA LYS A 189 -24.98 16.40 4.01
C LYS A 189 -24.98 16.81 2.55
#